data_AF-A0A662VLM6-F1
#
_entry.id   AF-A0A662VLM6-F1
#
_cell.length_a   1.000
_cell.length_b   1.000
_cell.length_c   1.000
_cell.angle_alpha   90.00
_cell.angle_beta   90.00
_cell.angle_gamma   90.00
#
_symmetry.space_group_name_H-M   'P 1'
#
loop_
_entity.id
_entity.type
_entity.pdbx_description
1 polymer ?
#
loop_
_entity_poly.entity_id
_entity_poly.type
_entity_poly.pdbx_seq_one_letter_code
_entity_poly.pdbx_strand_id
1 'polypeptide(L)'
;MNWNYIVLSLAFAFFVMCPRMAGMCAVISRTAGVNPYLIAVLGGIIAIPLITLMVYLTIKFGVGVAIAAAVITDILSAIATGTFRLRYGIEIALIAMFIWIGVVVASKSSYLIERVIARLFLR
;
A
#
# COMPACT_ATOMS: atom_id res chain seq x y z
N MET A 1 2.41 -24.49 14.20
CA MET A 1 1.16 -24.31 13.43
C MET A 1 1.47 -24.52 11.96
N ASN A 2 0.95 -25.58 11.33
CA ASN A 2 1.14 -25.81 9.89
C ASN A 2 0.14 -24.93 9.10
N TRP A 3 0.37 -23.61 9.11
CA TRP A 3 -0.39 -22.71 8.26
C TRP A 3 0.00 -22.97 6.81
N ASN A 4 -0.93 -23.54 6.05
CA ASN A 4 -0.72 -23.83 4.64
C ASN A 4 -0.51 -22.51 3.88
N TYR A 5 0.46 -22.46 2.95
CA TYR A 5 0.81 -21.24 2.22
C TYR A 5 -0.40 -20.56 1.56
N ILE A 6 -1.38 -21.35 1.13
CA ILE A 6 -2.65 -20.89 0.56
C ILE A 6 -3.40 -19.95 1.51
N VAL A 7 -3.47 -20.28 2.80
CA VAL A 7 -4.20 -19.48 3.80
C VAL A 7 -3.47 -18.16 4.05
N LEU A 8 -2.14 -18.18 4.10
CA LEU A 8 -1.31 -16.99 4.28
C LEU A 8 -1.37 -16.07 3.05
N SER A 9 -1.34 -16.63 1.84
CA SER A 9 -1.51 -15.88 0.59
C SER A 9 -2.89 -15.23 0.49
N LEU A 10 -3.94 -15.94 0.92
CA LEU A 10 -5.30 -15.38 0.95
C LEU A 10 -5.40 -14.23 1.95
N ALA A 11 -4.83 -14.38 3.15
CA ALA A 11 -4.77 -13.30 4.14
C ALA A 11 -4.02 -12.07 3.59
N PHE A 12 -2.89 -12.28 2.90
CA PHE A 12 -2.13 -11.21 2.27
C PHE A 12 -2.95 -10.50 1.17
N ALA A 13 -3.74 -11.23 0.39
CA ALA A 13 -4.58 -10.63 -0.66
C ALA A 13 -5.60 -9.62 -0.08
N PHE A 14 -6.13 -9.85 1.12
CA PHE A 14 -7.00 -8.88 1.78
C PHE A 14 -6.28 -7.59 2.18
N PHE A 15 -4.98 -7.64 2.49
CA PHE A 15 -4.18 -6.44 2.77
C PHE A 15 -3.87 -5.62 1.52
N VAL A 16 -3.89 -6.21 0.32
CA VAL A 16 -3.65 -5.50 -0.94
C VAL A 16 -4.83 -4.58 -1.31
N MET A 17 -6.04 -4.88 -0.81
CA MET A 17 -7.25 -4.10 -1.06
C MET A 17 -7.13 -2.72 -0.41
N CYS A 18 -6.77 -1.70 -1.20
CA CYS A 18 -6.69 -0.31 -0.74
C CYS A 18 -7.64 0.60 -1.53
N PRO A 19 -8.47 1.43 -0.85
CA PRO A 19 -9.45 2.30 -1.51
C PRO A 19 -8.80 3.32 -2.46
N ARG A 20 -7.53 3.67 -2.21
CA ARG A 20 -6.74 4.55 -3.07
C ARG A 20 -6.52 3.97 -4.48
N MET A 21 -6.15 2.70 -4.60
CA MET A 21 -5.92 2.06 -5.90
C MET A 21 -7.21 2.02 -6.73
N ALA A 22 -8.33 1.69 -6.09
CA ALA A 22 -9.65 1.73 -6.73
C ALA A 22 -10.03 3.14 -7.20
N GLY A 23 -9.78 4.17 -6.36
CA GLY A 23 -10.01 5.56 -6.70
C GLY A 23 -9.21 6.02 -7.93
N MET A 24 -7.91 5.69 -7.97
CA MET A 24 -7.06 6.05 -9.11
C MET A 24 -7.47 5.30 -10.38
N CYS A 25 -7.84 4.02 -10.31
CA CYS A 25 -8.39 3.30 -11.47
C CYS A 25 -9.67 3.97 -12.00
N ALA A 26 -10.54 4.46 -11.12
CA ALA A 26 -11.75 5.18 -11.53
C ALA A 26 -11.44 6.51 -12.21
N VAL A 27 -10.41 7.23 -11.76
CA VAL A 27 -9.97 8.49 -12.40
C VAL A 27 -9.31 8.23 -13.76
N ILE A 28 -8.40 7.26 -13.84
CA ILE A 28 -7.69 6.88 -15.07
C ILE A 28 -8.69 6.41 -16.14
N SER A 29 -9.60 5.51 -15.78
CA SER A 29 -10.63 4.98 -16.68
C SER A 29 -11.56 6.06 -17.21
N ARG A 30 -12.01 7.00 -16.36
CA ARG A 30 -12.83 8.15 -16.78
C ARG A 30 -12.08 9.08 -17.73
N THR A 31 -10.79 9.31 -17.49
CA THR A 31 -9.97 10.21 -18.33
C THR A 31 -9.67 9.58 -19.69
N ALA A 32 -9.45 8.27 -19.73
CA ALA A 32 -9.15 7.53 -20.96
C ALA A 32 -10.40 6.97 -21.68
N GLY A 33 -11.60 7.07 -21.10
CA GLY A 33 -12.84 6.55 -21.69
C GLY A 33 -12.91 5.02 -21.79
N VAL A 34 -12.17 4.30 -20.94
CA VAL A 34 -12.05 2.83 -20.98
C VAL A 34 -12.68 2.17 -19.75
N ASN A 35 -12.87 0.84 -19.79
CA ASN A 35 -13.49 0.10 -18.70
C ASN A 35 -12.58 0.04 -17.45
N PRO A 36 -13.02 0.54 -16.27
CA PRO A 36 -12.23 0.53 -15.03
C PRO A 36 -11.87 -0.88 -14.55
N TYR A 37 -12.77 -1.85 -14.72
CA TYR A 37 -12.53 -3.22 -14.27
C TYR A 37 -11.40 -3.87 -15.05
N LEU A 38 -11.32 -3.59 -16.35
CA LEU A 38 -10.27 -4.14 -17.20
C LEU A 38 -8.90 -3.55 -16.85
N ILE A 39 -8.83 -2.24 -16.57
CA ILE A 39 -7.60 -1.60 -16.05
C ILE A 39 -7.21 -2.22 -14.72
N ALA A 40 -8.15 -2.41 -13.80
CA ALA A 40 -7.87 -2.95 -12.47
C ALA A 40 -7.29 -4.38 -12.56
N VAL A 41 -7.85 -5.22 -13.43
CA VAL A 41 -7.35 -6.60 -13.62
C VAL A 41 -5.98 -6.62 -14.27
N LEU A 42 -5.82 -5.93 -15.42
CA LEU A 42 -4.55 -5.92 -16.15
C LEU A 42 -3.44 -5.23 -15.35
N GLY A 43 -3.75 -4.07 -14.76
CA GLY A 43 -2.85 -3.35 -13.86
C GLY A 43 -2.50 -4.17 -12.62
N GLY A 44 -3.47 -4.91 -12.06
CA GLY A 44 -3.25 -5.82 -10.93
C GLY A 44 -2.24 -6.93 -11.26
N ILE A 45 -2.37 -7.56 -12.44
CA ILE A 45 -1.41 -8.58 -12.90
C ILE A 45 -0.01 -7.99 -13.05
N ILE A 46 0.09 -6.79 -13.63
CA ILE A 46 1.37 -6.06 -13.76
C ILE A 46 1.92 -5.62 -12.39
N ALA A 47 1.06 -5.39 -11.40
CA ALA A 47 1.47 -4.97 -10.06
C ALA A 47 2.06 -6.12 -9.22
N ILE A 48 1.78 -7.39 -9.52
CA ILE A 48 2.32 -8.55 -8.79
C ILE A 48 3.86 -8.50 -8.62
N PRO A 49 4.67 -8.28 -9.69
CA PRO A 49 6.11 -8.15 -9.54
C PRO A 49 6.51 -6.92 -8.70
N LEU A 50 5.76 -5.81 -8.79
CA LEU A 50 6.04 -4.62 -7.97
C LEU A 50 5.74 -4.87 -6.50
N ILE A 51 4.68 -5.62 -6.17
CA ILE A 51 4.38 -6.03 -4.79
C ILE A 51 5.51 -6.89 -4.24
N THR A 52 5.98 -7.86 -5.03
CA THR A 52 7.13 -8.70 -4.66
C THR A 52 8.39 -7.85 -4.43
N LEU A 53 8.64 -6.86 -5.28
CA LEU A 53 9.74 -5.91 -5.10
C LEU A 53 9.60 -5.11 -3.79
N MET A 54 8.39 -4.64 -3.45
CA MET A 54 8.16 -3.92 -2.19
C MET A 54 8.40 -4.80 -0.96
N VAL A 55 8.00 -6.08 -1.01
CA VAL A 55 8.30 -7.05 0.05
C VAL A 55 9.82 -7.21 0.19
N TYR A 56 10.53 -7.39 -0.94
CA TYR A 56 12.00 -7.50 -0.94
C TYR A 56 12.67 -6.26 -0.34
N LEU A 57 12.25 -5.06 -0.74
CA LEU A 57 12.79 -3.81 -0.21
C LEU A 57 12.52 -3.67 1.29
N THR A 58 11.32 -4.01 1.73
CA THR A 58 10.93 -3.95 3.14
C THR A 58 11.77 -4.89 3.99
N ILE A 59 11.99 -6.12 3.53
CA ILE A 59 12.77 -7.13 4.27
C ILE A 59 14.26 -6.76 4.31
N LYS A 60 14.82 -6.31 3.18
CA LYS A 60 16.28 -6.10 3.06
C LYS A 60 16.75 -4.74 3.55
N PHE A 61 15.95 -3.69 3.34
CA PHE A 61 16.34 -2.31 3.61
C PHE A 61 15.44 -1.59 4.62
N GLY A 62 14.38 -2.27 5.09
CA GLY A 62 13.44 -1.74 6.06
C GLY A 62 12.33 -0.88 5.45
N VAL A 63 11.43 -0.44 6.33
CA VAL A 63 10.18 0.25 5.95
C VAL A 63 10.45 1.61 5.29
N GLY A 64 11.51 2.33 5.69
CA GLY A 64 11.81 3.65 5.15
C GLY A 64 12.12 3.64 3.65
N VAL A 65 12.91 2.66 3.19
CA VAL A 65 13.24 2.50 1.78
C VAL A 65 12.02 2.04 0.97
N ALA A 66 11.18 1.19 1.55
CA ALA A 66 9.93 0.79 0.92
C ALA A 66 8.97 1.99 0.70
N ILE A 67 8.85 2.88 1.68
CA ILE A 67 8.05 4.10 1.56
C ILE A 67 8.63 5.03 0.48
N ALA A 68 9.95 5.24 0.46
CA ALA A 68 10.59 6.06 -0.57
C ALA A 68 10.38 5.49 -1.98
N ALA A 69 10.54 4.18 -2.15
CA ALA A 69 10.29 3.49 -3.41
C ALA A 69 8.81 3.63 -3.84
N ALA A 70 7.87 3.51 -2.90
CA ALA A 70 6.44 3.67 -3.17
C ALA A 70 6.11 5.08 -3.68
N VAL A 71 6.68 6.12 -3.08
CA VAL A 71 6.52 7.51 -3.54
C VAL A 71 7.09 7.69 -4.95
N ILE A 72 8.26 7.11 -5.25
CA ILE A 72 8.85 7.16 -6.60
C ILE A 72 7.94 6.48 -7.63
N THR A 73 7.41 5.30 -7.32
CA THR A 73 6.49 4.59 -8.22
C THR A 73 5.18 5.35 -8.44
N ASP A 74 4.68 6.06 -7.43
CA ASP A 74 3.49 6.92 -7.56
C ASP A 74 3.75 8.12 -8.49
N ILE A 75 4.92 8.75 -8.37
CA ILE A 75 5.35 9.83 -9.27
C ILE A 75 5.46 9.30 -10.70
N LEU A 76 6.11 8.15 -10.90
CA LEU A 76 6.21 7.51 -12.22
C LEU A 76 4.83 7.20 -12.82
N SER A 77 3.89 6.71 -12.02
CA SER A 77 2.51 6.46 -12.45
C SER A 77 1.82 7.76 -12.87
N ALA A 78 1.98 8.84 -12.10
CA ALA A 78 1.45 10.15 -12.47
C ALA A 78 2.03 10.65 -13.81
N ILE A 79 3.32 10.38 -14.09
CA ILE A 79 3.99 10.78 -15.36
C ILE A 79 3.38 9.97 -16.50
N ALA A 80 3.30 8.65 -16.33
CA ALA A 80 2.77 7.73 -17.34
C ALA A 80 1.31 8.03 -17.72
N THR A 81 0.52 8.53 -16.76
CA THR A 81 -0.89 8.89 -17.00
C THR A 81 -1.02 10.24 -17.73
N GLY A 82 0.05 11.03 -17.87
CA GLY A 82 0.04 12.35 -18.51
C GLY A 82 -0.76 13.41 -17.74
N THR A 83 -1.32 13.06 -16.59
CA THR A 83 -2.18 13.92 -15.77
C THR A 83 -1.39 14.70 -14.72
N PHE A 84 -0.20 15.22 -15.07
CA PHE A 84 0.67 15.95 -14.14
C PHE A 84 0.04 17.29 -13.69
N ARG A 85 -0.96 17.19 -12.80
CA ARG A 85 -1.55 18.31 -12.08
C ARG A 85 -0.92 18.35 -10.69
N LEU A 86 -0.51 19.54 -10.26
CA LEU A 86 0.10 19.79 -8.95
C LEU A 86 -0.73 19.21 -7.79
N ARG A 87 -2.06 19.19 -7.94
CA ARG A 87 -3.01 18.58 -6.99
C ARG A 87 -2.69 17.11 -6.67
N TYR A 88 -2.37 16.29 -7.67
CA TYR A 88 -2.07 14.87 -7.44
C TYR A 88 -0.75 14.68 -6.71
N GLY A 89 0.25 15.52 -6.99
CA GLY A 89 1.52 15.52 -6.25
C GLY A 89 1.31 15.84 -4.77
N ILE A 90 0.45 16.82 -4.47
CA ILE A 90 0.08 17.18 -3.09
C ILE A 90 -0.65 16.02 -2.40
N GLU A 91 -1.59 15.37 -3.09
CA GLU A 91 -2.30 14.19 -2.56
C GLU A 91 -1.32 13.04 -2.25
N ILE A 92 -0.35 12.76 -3.14
CA ILE A 92 0.69 11.73 -2.90
C ILE A 92 1.53 12.08 -1.67
N ALA A 93 1.99 13.34 -1.56
CA ALA A 93 2.82 13.79 -0.45
C ALA A 93 2.07 13.69 0.90
N LEU A 94 0.80 14.11 0.93
CA LEU A 94 -0.04 13.99 2.12
C LEU A 94 -0.25 12.53 2.53
N ILE A 95 -0.55 11.64 1.57
CA ILE A 95 -0.74 10.22 1.84
C ILE A 95 0.55 9.59 2.38
N ALA A 96 1.70 9.89 1.79
CA ALA A 96 3.00 9.41 2.27
C ALA A 96 3.28 9.86 3.71
N MET A 97 2.96 11.12 4.03
CA MET A 97 3.07 11.66 5.39
C MET A 97 2.16 10.92 6.39
N PHE A 98 0.89 10.70 6.03
CA PHE A 98 -0.06 9.96 6.87
C PHE A 98 0.36 8.50 7.08
N ILE A 99 0.88 7.84 6.04
CA ILE A 99 1.40 6.46 6.15
C ILE A 99 2.58 6.43 7.11
N TRP A 100 3.53 7.37 6.98
CA TRP A 100 4.68 7.44 7.88
C TRP A 100 4.25 7.61 9.34
N ILE A 101 3.37 8.58 9.61
CA ILE A 101 2.85 8.82 10.95
C ILE A 101 2.08 7.59 11.45
N GLY A 102 1.22 7.01 10.61
CA GLY A 102 0.43 5.82 10.95
C GLY A 102 1.30 4.62 11.33
N VAL A 103 2.38 4.36 10.58
CA VAL A 103 3.34 3.29 10.89
C VAL A 103 4.02 3.51 12.25
N VAL A 104 4.48 4.75 12.50
CA VAL A 104 5.13 5.09 13.78
C VAL A 104 4.15 4.96 14.95
N VAL A 105 2.94 5.48 14.80
CA VAL A 105 1.88 5.40 15.82
C VAL A 105 1.50 3.95 16.08
N ALA A 106 1.25 3.16 15.03
CA ALA A 106 0.87 1.77 15.13
C ALA A 106 1.94 0.92 15.82
N SER A 107 3.22 1.14 15.51
CA SER A 107 4.33 0.44 16.15
C SER A 107 4.37 0.71 17.66
N LYS A 108 4.17 1.97 18.06
CA LYS A 108 4.21 2.37 19.47
C LYS A 108 2.95 1.97 20.24
N SER A 109 1.77 2.10 19.63
CA SER A 109 0.50 1.78 20.26
C SER A 109 0.30 0.28 20.43
N SER A 110 0.70 -0.53 19.46
CA SER A 110 0.58 -1.99 19.54
C SER A 110 1.39 -2.53 20.72
N TYR A 111 2.63 -2.04 20.90
CA TYR A 111 3.45 -2.42 22.05
C TYR A 111 2.82 -2.00 23.39
N LEU A 112 2.20 -0.81 23.45
CA LEU A 112 1.54 -0.32 24.66
C LEU A 112 0.30 -1.16 25.01
N ILE A 113 -0.54 -1.46 24.02
CA ILE A 113 -1.76 -2.25 24.18
C ILE A 113 -1.41 -3.67 24.64
N GLU A 114 -0.42 -4.30 24.01
CA GLU A 114 0.05 -5.63 24.40
C GLU A 114 0.52 -5.64 25.86
N ARG A 115 1.28 -4.62 26.29
CA ARG A 115 1.73 -4.47 27.67
C ARG A 115 0.59 -4.29 28.67
N VAL A 116 -0.44 -3.51 28.31
CA VAL A 116 -1.59 -3.26 29.17
C VAL A 116 -2.45 -4.51 29.30
N ILE A 117 -2.73 -5.20 28.18
CA ILE A 117 -3.51 -6.44 28.17
C ILE A 117 -2.78 -7.55 28.93
N ALA A 118 -1.48 -7.72 28.71
CA ALA A 118 -0.68 -8.72 29.44
C ALA A 118 -0.70 -8.49 30.95
N ARG A 119 -0.68 -7.23 31.41
CA ARG A 119 -0.81 -6.89 32.85
C ARG A 119 -2.22 -7.10 33.40
N LEU A 120 -3.26 -6.96 32.57
CA LEU A 120 -4.65 -7.14 32.97
C LEU A 120 -5.07 -8.61 33.01
N PHE A 121 -4.45 -9.47 32.19
CA PHE A 121 -4.81 -10.89 32.06
C PHE A 121 -3.90 -11.85 32.86
N LEU A 122 -2.69 -11.43 33.28
CA LEU A 122 -1.79 -12.18 34.18
C LEU A 122 -1.94 -11.81 35.67
N ARG A 123 -3.08 -11.22 36.05
CA ARG A 123 -3.49 -11.00 37.45
C ARG A 123 -4.82 -11.69 37.68
#